data_AF-A0A7C4BPJ0-F1
#
_entry.id   AF-A0A7C4BPJ0-F1
#
_cell.length_a   1.000
_cell.length_b   1.000
_cell.length_c   1.000
_cell.angle_alpha   90.00
_cell.angle_beta   90.00
_cell.angle_gamma   90.00
#
_symmetry.space_group_name_H-M   'P 1'
#
loop_
_entity.id
_entity.type
_entity.pdbx_description
1 polymer ?
#
loop_
_entity_poly.entity_id
_entity_poly.type
_entity_poly.pdbx_seq_one_letter_code
_entity_poly.pdbx_strand_id
1 'polypeptide(L)'
;MYVTVVCEPKRSPEVFLLVTNNLQANVPWIIENYYRRWSIETLIRDSKQSLGLPNFHMRDFNGITAHLCVCILNYLVLFWLRHSRNLSFTIGQMVHTVFHELMLKALEEVHHSSLSTGVDIRKWFPTAA
;
A
#
# COMPACT_ATOMS: atom_id res chain seq x y z
N MET A 1 32.37 -2.75 15.10
CA MET A 1 31.20 -1.86 14.96
C MET A 1 31.68 -0.64 14.19
N TYR A 2 31.10 -0.34 13.03
CA TYR A 2 31.48 0.84 12.24
C TYR A 2 30.41 1.92 12.41
N VAL A 3 30.83 3.16 12.65
CA VAL A 3 29.95 4.27 13.02
C VAL A 3 30.22 5.42 12.06
N THR A 4 29.17 5.90 11.41
CA THR A 4 29.23 7.06 10.52
C THR A 4 28.28 8.13 11.02
N VAL A 5 28.75 9.38 11.07
CA VAL A 5 27.94 10.54 11.41
C VAL A 5 27.41 11.16 10.11
N VAL A 6 26.10 11.32 10.01
CA VAL A 6 25.43 12.00 8.90
C VAL A 6 24.72 13.23 9.44
N CYS A 7 25.07 14.39 8.91
CA CYS A 7 24.35 15.64 9.18
C CYS A 7 23.48 15.97 7.97
N GLU A 8 22.16 15.99 8.14
CA GLU A 8 21.23 16.31 7.05
C GLU A 8 20.48 17.62 7.34
N PRO A 9 21.12 18.78 7.07
CA PRO A 9 20.64 20.09 7.53
C PRO A 9 19.27 20.50 6.97
N LYS A 10 18.82 19.88 5.87
CA LYS A 10 17.52 20.17 5.23
C LYS A 10 16.32 19.52 5.93
N ARG A 11 16.53 18.45 6.69
CA ARG A 11 15.45 17.66 7.30
C ARG A 11 15.29 17.95 8.80
N SER A 12 16.42 18.14 9.47
CA SER A 12 16.53 18.66 10.83
C SER A 12 17.98 19.08 11.05
N PRO A 13 18.28 20.13 11.85
CA PRO A 13 19.65 20.49 12.21
C PRO A 13 20.35 19.46 13.12
N GLU A 14 19.72 18.30 13.35
CA GLU A 14 20.20 17.24 14.22
C GLU A 14 21.25 16.35 13.53
N VAL A 15 22.22 15.92 14.32
CA VAL A 15 23.28 15.00 13.92
C VAL A 15 22.76 13.57 14.04
N PHE A 16 22.76 12.81 12.94
CA PHE A 16 22.35 11.40 12.93
C PHE A 16 23.56 10.47 13.04
N LEU A 17 23.51 9.53 13.99
CA LEU A 17 24.50 8.48 14.12
C LEU A 17 24.00 7.21 13.43
N LEU A 18 24.65 6.80 12.34
CA LEU A 18 24.39 5.54 11.67
C LEU A 18 25.41 4.49 12.13
N VAL A 19 24.90 3.35 12.63
CA VAL A 19 25.74 2.27 13.13
C VAL A 19 25.47 1.00 12.34
N THR A 20 26.53 0.31 11.93
CA THR A 20 26.44 -0.94 11.18
C THR A 20 27.33 -2.03 11.77
N ASN A 21 26.86 -3.27 11.68
CA ASN A 21 27.63 -4.47 11.97
C ASN A 21 28.45 -4.95 10.76
N ASN A 22 28.20 -4.40 9.56
CA ASN A 22 28.96 -4.71 8.37
C ASN A 22 30.28 -3.94 8.36
N LEU A 23 31.38 -4.62 8.70
CA LEU A 23 32.72 -4.04 8.77
C LEU A 23 33.32 -3.70 7.41
N GLN A 24 32.76 -4.24 6.32
CA GLN A 24 33.21 -4.02 4.94
C GLN A 24 32.36 -2.97 4.21
N ALA A 25 31.36 -2.40 4.88
CA ALA A 25 30.48 -1.41 4.27
C ALA A 25 31.21 -0.08 4.06
N ASN A 26 31.07 0.50 2.86
CA ASN A 26 31.52 1.87 2.61
C ASN A 26 30.45 2.87 3.07
N VAL A 27 30.87 4.11 3.33
CA VAL A 27 29.98 5.19 3.81
C VAL A 27 28.78 5.43 2.86
N PRO A 28 28.96 5.57 1.53
CA PRO A 28 27.83 5.75 0.61
C PRO A 28 26.79 4.64 0.71
N TRP A 29 27.23 3.38 0.83
CA TRP A 29 26.34 2.23 0.97
C TRP A 29 25.55 2.28 2.28
N ILE A 30 26.18 2.67 3.39
CA ILE A 30 25.48 2.81 4.69
C ILE A 30 24.36 3.85 4.58
N ILE A 31 24.64 4.97 3.95
CA ILE A 31 23.69 6.06 3.73
C ILE A 31 22.55 5.61 2.81
N GLU A 32 22.86 5.02 1.66
CA GLU A 32 21.85 4.51 0.71
C GLU A 32 20.95 3.47 1.38
N ASN A 33 21.55 2.52 2.11
CA ASN A 33 20.82 1.49 2.82
C ASN A 33 19.91 2.08 3.91
N TYR A 34 20.36 3.13 4.60
CA TYR A 34 19.52 3.86 5.55
C TYR A 34 18.32 4.53 4.86
N TYR A 35 18.51 5.14 3.69
CA TYR A 35 17.40 5.75 2.94
C TYR A 35 16.35 4.72 2.49
N ARG A 36 16.75 3.47 2.19
CA ARG A 36 15.81 2.41 1.85
C ARG A 36 14.79 2.15 2.96
N ARG A 37 15.10 2.45 4.23
CA ARG A 37 14.15 2.39 5.36
C ARG A 37 12.87 3.20 5.12
N TRP A 38 12.96 4.34 4.45
CA TRP A 38 11.82 5.22 4.17
C TRP A 38 10.72 4.51 3.38
N SER A 39 11.07 3.49 2.58
CA SER A 39 10.09 2.69 1.84
C SER A 39 9.01 2.05 2.73
N ILE A 40 9.36 1.70 3.97
CA ILE A 40 8.43 1.13 4.96
C ILE A 40 7.40 2.19 5.37
N GLU A 41 7.84 3.41 5.68
CA GLU A 41 6.94 4.52 6.04
C GLU A 41 6.03 4.90 4.88
N THR A 42 6.54 4.90 3.64
CA THR A 42 5.71 5.14 2.46
C THR A 42 4.69 4.03 2.26
N LEU A 43 5.05 2.76 2.43
CA LEU A 43 4.13 1.63 2.36
C LEU A 43 2.98 1.78 3.37
N ILE A 44 3.31 2.06 4.64
CA ILE A 44 2.29 2.22 5.69
C ILE A 44 1.41 3.44 5.43
N ARG A 45 1.98 4.57 4.98
CA ARG A 45 1.22 5.77 4.62
C ARG A 45 0.24 5.48 3.48
N ASP A 46 0.71 4.89 2.39
CA ASP A 46 -0.11 4.60 1.21
C ASP A 46 -1.18 3.55 1.53
N SER A 47 -0.85 2.57 2.40
CA SER A 47 -1.81 1.60 2.90
C SER A 47 -2.94 2.26 3.69
N LYS A 48 -2.62 3.27 4.49
CA LYS A 48 -3.62 4.05 5.24
C LYS A 48 -4.47 4.93 4.34
N GLN A 49 -3.84 5.62 3.39
CA GLN A 49 -4.50 6.64 2.57
C GLN A 49 -5.31 6.04 1.41
N SER A 50 -4.86 4.95 0.81
CA SER A 50 -5.43 4.44 -0.44
C SER A 50 -5.95 3.00 -0.34
N LEU A 51 -5.39 2.16 0.53
CA LEU A 51 -5.76 0.73 0.61
C LEU A 51 -6.75 0.41 1.74
N GLY A 52 -7.32 1.43 2.39
CA GLY A 52 -8.38 1.25 3.38
C GLY A 52 -7.94 0.58 4.68
N LEU A 53 -6.64 0.62 5.02
CA LEU A 53 -6.15 0.10 6.29
C LEU A 53 -6.90 0.65 7.53
N PRO A 54 -7.21 1.96 7.65
CA PRO A 54 -7.95 2.48 8.80
C PRO A 54 -9.44 2.13 8.80
N ASN A 55 -10.01 1.69 7.66
CA ASN A 55 -11.46 1.49 7.52
C ASN A 55 -11.93 0.16 8.14
N PHE A 56 -11.01 -0.67 8.62
CA PHE A 56 -11.31 -1.98 9.19
C PHE A 56 -11.35 -1.91 10.71
N HIS A 57 -12.55 -2.03 11.29
CA HIS A 57 -12.81 -1.83 12.72
C HIS A 57 -13.17 -3.11 13.49
N MET A 58 -12.77 -4.29 13.00
CA MET A 58 -12.96 -5.52 13.79
C MET A 58 -12.10 -5.51 15.05
N ARG A 59 -12.58 -6.21 16.10
CA ARG A 59 -11.86 -6.37 17.37
C ARG A 59 -11.09 -7.68 17.46
N ASP A 60 -11.31 -8.60 16.52
CA ASP A 60 -10.62 -9.88 16.46
C ASP A 60 -9.21 -9.70 15.86
N PHE A 61 -8.21 -10.24 16.56
CA PHE A 61 -6.81 -10.10 16.15
C PHE A 61 -6.51 -10.81 14.83
N ASN A 62 -7.15 -11.96 14.57
CA ASN A 62 -6.96 -12.68 13.32
C ASN A 62 -7.56 -11.90 12.15
N GLY A 63 -8.74 -11.31 12.34
CA GLY A 63 -9.35 -10.39 11.38
C GLY A 63 -8.45 -9.20 11.05
N ILE A 64 -7.88 -8.55 12.08
CA ILE A 64 -6.96 -7.41 11.89
C ILE A 64 -5.70 -7.85 11.13
N THR A 65 -5.15 -9.00 11.48
CA THR A 65 -3.95 -9.55 10.84
C THR A 65 -4.22 -9.89 9.37
N ALA A 66 -5.35 -10.55 9.09
CA ALA A 66 -5.76 -10.87 7.73
C ALA A 66 -5.95 -9.60 6.88
N HIS A 67 -6.64 -8.59 7.42
CA HIS A 67 -6.84 -7.30 6.73
C HIS A 67 -5.50 -6.60 6.43
N LEU A 68 -4.60 -6.55 7.42
CA LEU A 68 -3.26 -6.00 7.25
C LEU A 68 -2.49 -6.74 6.14
N CYS A 69 -2.52 -8.08 6.14
CA CYS A 69 -1.88 -8.89 5.10
C CYS A 69 -2.45 -8.58 3.71
N VAL A 70 -3.76 -8.44 3.57
CA VAL A 70 -4.40 -8.09 2.29
C VAL A 70 -3.99 -6.71 1.82
N CYS A 71 -3.96 -5.70 2.71
CA CYS A 71 -3.48 -4.36 2.36
C CYS A 71 -2.01 -4.40 1.89
N ILE A 72 -1.15 -5.13 2.60
CA ILE A 72 0.27 -5.25 2.22
C ILE A 72 0.43 -5.97 0.87
N LEU A 73 -0.30 -7.07 0.65
CA LEU A 73 -0.27 -7.79 -0.63
C LEU A 73 -0.72 -6.91 -1.80
N ASN A 74 -1.81 -6.17 -1.64
CA ASN A 74 -2.27 -5.22 -2.65
C ASN A 74 -1.21 -4.15 -2.96
N TYR A 75 -0.57 -3.60 -1.93
CA TYR A 75 0.54 -2.65 -2.13
C TYR A 75 1.68 -3.28 -2.93
N LEU A 76 2.12 -4.48 -2.56
CA LEU A 76 3.23 -5.17 -3.22
C LEU A 76 2.94 -5.45 -4.69
N VAL A 77 1.72 -5.87 -5.02
CA VAL A 77 1.28 -6.09 -6.42
C VAL A 77 1.31 -4.78 -7.21
N LEU A 78 0.77 -3.69 -6.65
CA LEU A 78 0.77 -2.38 -7.31
C LEU A 78 2.20 -1.83 -7.48
N PHE A 79 3.03 -1.98 -6.45
CA PHE A 79 4.44 -1.56 -6.50
C PHE A 79 5.21 -2.35 -7.55
N TRP A 80 5.03 -3.67 -7.61
CA TRP A 80 5.62 -4.52 -8.63
C TRP A 80 5.14 -4.13 -10.04
N LEU A 81 3.84 -3.90 -10.21
CA LEU A 81 3.26 -3.46 -11.48
C LEU A 81 3.84 -2.11 -11.93
N ARG A 82 3.94 -1.14 -11.01
CA ARG A 82 4.55 0.17 -11.25
C ARG A 82 5.98 0.02 -11.73
N HIS A 83 6.76 -0.82 -11.06
CA HIS A 83 8.17 -1.05 -11.38
C HIS A 83 8.34 -1.80 -12.71
N SER A 84 7.60 -2.89 -12.91
CA SER A 84 7.64 -3.73 -14.13
C SER A 84 7.26 -2.95 -15.39
N ARG A 85 6.32 -2.02 -15.28
CA ARG A 85 5.80 -1.22 -16.39
C ARG A 85 6.38 0.20 -16.46
N ASN A 86 7.32 0.54 -15.56
CA ASN A 86 7.94 1.86 -15.45
C ASN A 86 6.89 3.01 -15.42
N LEU A 87 5.81 2.80 -14.66
CA LEU A 87 4.70 3.75 -14.58
C LEU A 87 5.08 4.94 -13.69
N SER A 88 4.77 6.15 -14.16
CA SER A 88 4.97 7.38 -13.40
C SER A 88 3.90 7.63 -12.32
N PHE A 89 2.78 6.91 -12.38
CA PHE A 89 1.62 7.06 -11.46
C PHE A 89 1.94 6.71 -10.02
N THR A 90 1.50 7.55 -9.08
CA THR A 90 1.59 7.25 -7.65
C THR A 90 0.75 6.00 -7.31
N ILE A 91 1.09 5.30 -6.21
CA ILE A 91 0.32 4.13 -5.77
C ILE A 91 -1.16 4.50 -5.58
N GLY A 92 -1.46 5.66 -4.99
CA GLY A 92 -2.84 6.13 -4.84
C GLY A 92 -3.58 6.34 -6.16
N GLN A 93 -2.91 6.89 -7.18
CA GLN A 93 -3.49 7.01 -8.53
C GLN A 93 -3.78 5.64 -9.13
N MET A 94 -2.87 4.68 -8.98
CA MET A 94 -3.07 3.32 -9.48
C MET A 94 -4.26 2.63 -8.80
N VAL A 95 -4.39 2.76 -7.48
CA VAL A 95 -5.57 2.23 -6.74
C VAL A 95 -6.85 2.85 -7.28
N HIS A 96 -6.88 4.17 -7.47
CA HIS A 96 -8.07 4.87 -7.94
C HIS A 96 -8.46 4.44 -9.36
N THR A 97 -7.50 4.33 -10.28
CA THR A 97 -7.74 3.86 -11.65
C THR A 97 -8.23 2.42 -11.67
N VAL A 98 -7.60 1.51 -10.91
CA VAL A 98 -8.04 0.11 -10.83
C VAL A 98 -9.45 0.02 -10.25
N PHE A 99 -9.74 0.76 -9.18
CA PHE A 99 -11.06 0.78 -8.58
C PHE A 99 -12.12 1.33 -9.55
N HIS A 100 -11.81 2.42 -10.26
CA HIS A 100 -12.70 3.00 -11.26
C HIS A 100 -13.01 2.02 -12.41
N GLU A 101 -11.99 1.35 -12.95
CA GLU A 101 -12.15 0.32 -13.99
C GLU A 101 -13.01 -0.86 -13.52
N LEU A 102 -12.81 -1.33 -12.28
CA LEU A 102 -13.63 -2.38 -11.70
C LEU A 102 -15.09 -1.94 -11.51
N MET A 103 -15.32 -0.71 -11.05
CA MET A 103 -16.66 -0.15 -10.90
C MET A 103 -17.40 -0.01 -12.23
N LEU A 104 -16.71 0.44 -13.29
CA LEU A 104 -17.31 0.52 -14.63
C LEU A 104 -17.70 -0.86 -15.16
N LYS A 105 -16.82 -1.86 -15.03
CA LYS A 105 -17.14 -3.24 -15.44
C LYS A 105 -18.31 -3.83 -14.66
N ALA A 106 -18.36 -3.59 -13.35
CA ALA A 106 -19.49 -4.03 -12.53
C ALA A 106 -20.81 -3.36 -12.97
N LEU A 107 -20.78 -2.07 -13.31
CA LEU A 107 -21.94 -1.35 -13.82
C LEU A 107 -22.39 -1.86 -15.20
N GLU A 108 -21.45 -2.19 -16.08
CA GLU A 108 -21.74 -2.77 -17.39
C GLU A 108 -22.39 -4.17 -17.25
N GLU A 109 -21.87 -5.02 -16.38
CA GLU A 109 -22.47 -6.33 -16.05
C GLU A 109 -23.87 -6.20 -15.46
N VAL A 110 -24.09 -5.22 -14.55
CA VAL A 110 -25.42 -4.93 -13.99
C VAL A 110 -26.37 -4.40 -15.06
N HIS A 111 -25.90 -3.55 -15.97
CA HIS A 111 -26.72 -3.04 -17.07
C HIS A 111 -27.14 -4.18 -18.01
N HIS A 112 -26.23 -5.10 -18.35
CA HIS A 112 -26.54 -6.28 -19.16
C HIS A 112 -27.52 -7.24 -18.48
N SER A 113 -27.42 -7.41 -17.16
CA SER A 113 -28.37 -8.23 -16.39
C SER A 113 -29.74 -7.54 -16.20
N SER A 114 -29.80 -6.21 -16.04
CA SER A 114 -31.06 -5.46 -15.94
C SER A 114 -31.88 -5.44 -17.25
N LEU A 115 -31.24 -5.65 -18.39
CA LEU A 115 -31.92 -5.73 -19.68
C LEU A 115 -32.60 -7.10 -19.91
N SER A 116 -32.26 -8.12 -19.12
CA SER A 116 -32.79 -9.48 -19.29
C SER A 116 -33.83 -9.88 -18.25
N THR A 117 -33.89 -9.29 -17.05
CA THR A 117 -35.01 -9.51 -16.11
C THR A 117 -35.03 -8.43 -15.03
N GLY A 118 -36.23 -7.95 -14.66
CA GLY A 118 -36.41 -7.01 -13.54
C GLY A 118 -35.72 -7.50 -12.28
N VAL A 119 -34.71 -6.75 -11.83
CA VAL A 119 -33.85 -7.15 -10.71
C VAL A 119 -34.56 -6.86 -9.39
N ASP A 120 -34.99 -7.91 -8.70
CA ASP A 120 -35.46 -7.82 -7.33
C ASP A 120 -34.27 -7.65 -6.37
N ILE A 121 -34.08 -6.41 -5.92
CA ILE A 121 -32.98 -5.92 -5.08
C ILE A 121 -32.89 -6.69 -3.74
N ARG A 122 -33.95 -7.40 -3.33
CA ARG A 122 -33.97 -8.21 -2.09
C ARG A 122 -33.05 -9.42 -2.12
N LYS A 123 -32.62 -9.90 -3.30
CA LYS A 123 -31.74 -11.08 -3.42
C LYS A 123 -30.28 -10.84 -3.06
N TRP A 124 -29.86 -9.58 -2.95
CA TRP A 124 -28.46 -9.17 -2.77
C TRP A 124 -28.05 -9.01 -1.30
N PHE A 125 -29.01 -9.05 -0.37
CA PHE A 125 -28.73 -9.09 1.06
C PHE A 125 -28.93 -10.53 1.56
N PRO A 126 -27.89 -11.22 2.07
CA PRO A 126 -28.09 -12.48 2.74
C PRO A 126 -28.93 -12.21 3.99
N THR A 127 -30.18 -12.66 3.96
CA THR A 127 -31.05 -12.64 5.13
C THR A 127 -30.51 -13.70 6.08
N ALA A 128 -30.03 -13.24 7.23
CA ALA A 128 -29.72 -14.12 8.35
C ALA A 128 -31.02 -14.78 8.83
N ALA A 129 -31.10 -16.10 8.66
CA ALA A 129 -31.92 -17.01 9.44
C ALA A 129 -31.26 -18.39 9.42
#